data_AF-A0A2D6MIH8-F1
#
_entry.id   AF-A0A2D6MIH8-F1
#
_cell.length_a   1.000
_cell.length_b   1.000
_cell.length_c   1.000
_cell.angle_alpha   90.00
_cell.angle_beta   90.00
_cell.angle_gamma   90.00
#
_symmetry.space_group_name_H-M   'P 1'
#
loop_
_entity.id
_entity.type
_entity.pdbx_description
1 polymer ?
#
loop_
_entity_poly.entity_id
_entity_poly.type
_entity_poly.pdbx_seq_one_letter_code
_entity_poly.pdbx_strand_id
1 'polypeptide(L)'
;MLYIIKMAEKSKTREIVLVEKSGAFSTLRKKLAGSEEEFDFDALSALRKLLSNEKARLLHTIKTKKPNSLYQLAKILKRDFKSVSEDIKLLQRFGLIDMISESTGKRKRLKPILSVDSLHVNFRL
;
A
#
# COMPACT_ATOMS: atom_id res chain seq x y z
N MET A 1 43.25 -5.83 -6.13
CA MET A 1 42.91 -5.61 -4.70
C MET A 1 41.44 -5.18 -4.66
N LEU A 2 40.60 -5.96 -3.97
CA LEU A 2 39.13 -6.03 -4.13
C LEU A 2 38.39 -4.69 -3.90
N TYR A 3 37.43 -4.39 -4.77
CA TYR A 3 36.40 -3.36 -4.59
C TYR A 3 35.20 -3.98 -3.85
N ILE A 4 34.90 -3.51 -2.64
CA ILE A 4 33.70 -3.91 -1.90
C ILE A 4 32.55 -3.02 -2.37
N ILE A 5 31.70 -3.56 -3.25
CA ILE A 5 30.40 -2.99 -3.57
C ILE A 5 29.49 -3.29 -2.38
N LYS A 6 29.27 -2.29 -1.51
CA LYS A 6 28.24 -2.38 -0.47
C LYS A 6 26.88 -2.32 -1.16
N MET A 7 26.36 -3.48 -1.55
CA MET A 7 24.98 -3.61 -2.03
C MET A 7 24.05 -3.16 -0.91
N ALA A 8 23.23 -2.15 -1.20
CA ALA A 8 22.21 -1.69 -0.27
C ALA A 8 21.25 -2.86 0.04
N GLU A 9 21.26 -3.31 1.30
CA GLU A 9 20.33 -4.30 1.82
C GLU A 9 18.89 -3.83 1.59
N LYS A 10 18.22 -4.49 0.64
CA LYS A 10 16.77 -4.39 0.48
C LYS A 10 16.12 -5.22 1.58
N SER A 11 15.77 -4.59 2.68
CA SER A 11 14.76 -5.15 3.59
C SER A 11 13.90 -4.05 4.18
N LYS A 12 12.86 -3.65 3.45
CA LYS A 12 11.76 -2.90 4.06
C LYS A 12 10.63 -3.87 4.36
N THR A 13 10.81 -4.64 5.44
CA THR A 13 9.70 -5.31 6.13
C THR A 13 8.79 -4.21 6.69
N ARG A 14 7.52 -4.17 6.28
CA ARG A 14 6.54 -3.25 6.88
C ARG A 14 5.68 -4.03 7.87
N GLU A 15 5.93 -3.78 9.15
CA GLU A 15 5.01 -4.17 10.20
C GLU A 15 3.89 -3.13 10.29
N ILE A 16 2.64 -3.54 10.08
CA ILE A 16 1.51 -2.70 10.47
C ILE A 16 1.20 -3.05 11.92
N VAL A 17 1.88 -2.36 12.84
CA VAL A 17 1.41 -2.28 14.23
C VAL A 17 0.35 -1.20 14.27
N LEU A 18 -0.89 -1.62 14.52
CA LEU A 18 -2.00 -0.72 14.88
C LEU A 18 -1.77 -0.18 16.31
N VAL A 19 -0.73 0.63 16.48
CA VAL A 19 -0.64 1.60 17.57
C VAL A 19 -0.02 2.83 16.96
N GLU A 20 -0.85 3.84 16.91
CA GLU A 20 -0.70 5.08 16.20
C GLU A 20 0.66 5.76 16.45
N LYS A 21 1.26 6.36 15.43
CA LYS A 21 1.68 7.78 15.43
C LYS A 21 2.22 8.15 14.05
N SER A 22 1.57 9.19 13.50
CA SER A 22 2.04 10.10 12.44
C SER A 22 2.16 9.55 11.01
N GLY A 23 1.01 9.55 10.32
CA GLY A 23 0.85 9.47 8.87
C GLY A 23 -0.59 9.05 8.53
N ALA A 24 -1.46 10.00 8.20
CA ALA A 24 -2.92 9.84 7.98
C ALA A 24 -3.77 9.28 9.14
N PHE A 25 -3.18 8.64 10.16
CA PHE A 25 -3.89 8.18 11.35
C PHE A 25 -4.05 9.26 12.43
N SER A 26 -3.27 10.35 12.43
CA SER A 26 -3.15 11.30 13.56
C SER A 26 -4.42 12.08 13.95
N THR A 27 -5.47 12.08 13.13
CA THR A 27 -6.75 12.72 13.48
C THR A 27 -7.68 11.84 14.31
N LEU A 28 -7.43 10.52 14.39
CA LEU A 28 -8.20 9.61 15.23
C LEU A 28 -7.68 9.56 16.68
N ARG A 29 -6.39 9.80 16.93
CA ARG A 29 -5.79 9.64 18.27
C ARG A 29 -6.39 10.48 19.38
N LYS A 30 -6.74 11.73 19.09
CA LYS A 30 -6.72 12.76 20.15
C LYS A 30 -7.85 12.58 21.17
N LYS A 31 -8.74 11.59 20.97
CA LYS A 31 -9.83 11.23 21.87
C LYS A 31 -9.66 9.87 22.58
N LEU A 32 -8.58 9.13 22.33
CA LEU A 32 -8.41 7.73 22.81
C LEU A 32 -7.18 7.53 23.71
N ALA A 33 -6.58 8.61 24.21
CA ALA A 33 -5.65 8.53 25.33
C ALA A 33 -6.44 8.53 26.64
N GLY A 34 -7.05 7.38 26.95
CA GLY A 34 -7.77 7.18 28.20
C GLY A 34 -8.52 5.85 28.21
N SER A 35 -8.03 4.95 29.07
CA SER A 35 -8.68 3.70 29.53
C SER A 35 -8.88 2.57 28.52
N GLU A 36 -9.00 1.38 29.11
CA GLU A 36 -8.89 0.03 28.56
C GLU A 36 -9.92 -0.35 27.50
N GLU A 37 -9.54 -1.35 26.69
CA GLU A 37 -10.43 -2.36 26.08
C GLU A 37 -11.73 -1.89 25.39
N GLU A 38 -11.62 -1.03 24.38
CA GLU A 38 -12.70 -0.92 23.38
C GLU A 38 -12.21 -1.46 22.04
N PHE A 39 -12.91 -2.50 21.56
CA PHE A 39 -12.64 -3.11 20.27
C PHE A 39 -12.91 -2.08 19.16
N ASP A 40 -11.86 -1.62 18.48
CA ASP A 40 -11.96 -0.62 17.42
C ASP A 40 -12.55 -1.25 16.13
N PHE A 41 -13.88 -1.28 16.06
CA PHE A 41 -14.62 -1.74 14.89
C PHE A 41 -14.30 -0.94 13.63
N ASP A 42 -13.90 0.34 13.77
CA ASP A 42 -13.51 1.18 12.63
C ASP A 42 -12.16 0.74 12.05
N ALA A 43 -11.19 0.42 12.90
CA ALA A 43 -9.92 -0.17 12.49
C ALA A 43 -10.12 -1.54 11.81
N LEU A 44 -10.99 -2.40 12.36
CA LEU A 44 -11.32 -3.68 11.72
C LEU A 44 -12.00 -3.48 10.36
N SER A 45 -12.92 -2.52 10.26
CA SER A 45 -13.59 -2.16 9.02
C SER A 45 -12.61 -1.65 7.96
N ALA A 46 -11.64 -0.82 8.37
CA ALA A 46 -10.57 -0.35 7.50
C ALA A 46 -9.66 -1.49 7.02
N LEU A 47 -9.31 -2.43 7.91
CA LEU A 47 -8.52 -3.62 7.57
C LEU A 47 -9.27 -4.53 6.60
N ARG A 48 -10.56 -4.81 6.85
CA ARG A 48 -11.41 -5.61 5.95
C ARG A 48 -11.51 -4.97 4.58
N LYS A 49 -11.67 -3.65 4.54
CA LYS A 49 -11.64 -2.91 3.28
C LYS A 49 -10.30 -3.13 2.59
N LEU A 50 -9.17 -2.97 3.28
CA LEU A 50 -7.81 -3.11 2.74
C LEU A 50 -7.50 -4.50 2.18
N LEU A 51 -7.91 -5.55 2.89
CA LEU A 51 -7.58 -6.95 2.60
C LEU A 51 -8.60 -7.65 1.68
N SER A 52 -9.37 -6.91 0.89
CA SER A 52 -10.31 -7.52 -0.04
C SER A 52 -9.60 -8.33 -1.14
N ASN A 53 -10.23 -9.39 -1.64
CA ASN A 53 -9.70 -10.23 -2.73
C ASN A 53 -9.25 -9.40 -3.94
N GLU A 54 -10.03 -8.38 -4.31
CA GLU A 54 -9.69 -7.47 -5.40
C GLU A 54 -8.39 -6.69 -5.15
N LYS A 55 -8.09 -6.32 -3.90
CA LYS A 55 -6.86 -5.61 -3.56
C LYS A 55 -5.66 -6.54 -3.49
N ALA A 56 -5.85 -7.77 -2.99
CA ALA A 56 -4.83 -8.81 -3.11
C ALA A 56 -4.48 -9.08 -4.57
N ARG A 57 -5.50 -9.22 -5.45
CA ARG A 57 -5.32 -9.40 -6.89
C ARG A 57 -4.59 -8.22 -7.55
N LEU A 58 -4.93 -7.00 -7.17
CA LEU A 58 -4.27 -5.79 -7.66
C LEU A 58 -2.79 -5.76 -7.25
N LEU A 59 -2.48 -5.98 -5.97
CA LEU A 59 -1.10 -6.02 -5.45
C LEU A 59 -0.26 -7.11 -6.16
N HIS A 60 -0.83 -8.32 -6.29
CA HIS A 60 -0.21 -9.42 -7.01
C HIS A 60 0.06 -9.06 -8.49
N THR A 61 -0.89 -8.39 -9.15
CA THR A 61 -0.75 -7.98 -10.55
C THR A 61 0.35 -6.93 -10.72
N ILE A 62 0.45 -5.95 -9.82
CA ILE A 62 1.54 -4.97 -9.83
C ILE A 62 2.89 -5.68 -9.67
N LYS A 63 3.00 -6.62 -8.72
CA LYS A 63 4.24 -7.38 -8.47
C LYS A 63 4.68 -8.19 -9.69
N THR A 64 3.76 -8.93 -10.30
CA THR A 64 4.06 -9.94 -11.32
C THR A 64 4.07 -9.40 -12.74
N LYS A 65 3.19 -8.44 -13.06
CA LYS A 65 3.02 -7.91 -14.42
C LYS A 65 3.63 -6.53 -14.62
N LYS A 66 4.03 -5.84 -13.55
CA LYS A 66 4.75 -4.54 -13.57
C LYS A 66 4.15 -3.55 -14.59
N PRO A 67 2.85 -3.20 -14.48
CA PRO A 67 2.21 -2.30 -15.43
C PRO A 67 2.88 -0.92 -15.41
N ASN A 68 3.02 -0.31 -16.57
CA ASN A 68 3.66 1.00 -16.76
C ASN A 68 2.71 2.19 -16.56
N SER A 69 1.42 1.92 -16.31
CA SER A 69 0.44 2.95 -15.96
C SER A 69 -0.79 2.36 -15.25
N LEU A 70 -1.56 3.22 -14.58
CA LEU A 70 -2.88 2.84 -14.03
C LEU A 70 -3.84 2.32 -15.10
N TYR A 71 -3.79 2.90 -16.30
CA TYR A 71 -4.63 2.45 -17.41
C TYR A 71 -4.26 1.04 -17.88
N GLN A 72 -2.95 0.74 -17.95
CA GLN A 72 -2.48 -0.60 -18.27
C GLN A 72 -2.87 -1.60 -17.16
N LEU A 73 -2.74 -1.22 -15.89
CA LEU A 73 -3.17 -2.04 -14.76
C LEU A 73 -4.67 -2.38 -14.87
N ALA A 74 -5.52 -1.39 -15.15
CA ALA A 74 -6.96 -1.60 -15.33
C ALA A 74 -7.27 -2.57 -16.49
N LYS A 75 -6.58 -2.43 -17.63
CA LYS A 75 -6.70 -3.37 -18.75
C LYS A 75 -6.32 -4.80 -18.38
N ILE A 76 -5.21 -5.00 -17.66
CA ILE A 76 -4.77 -6.34 -17.22
C ILE A 76 -5.79 -6.94 -16.25
N LEU A 77 -6.31 -6.13 -15.33
CA LEU A 77 -7.30 -6.57 -14.35
C LEU A 77 -8.68 -6.81 -14.97
N LYS A 78 -8.93 -6.33 -16.20
CA LYS A 78 -10.25 -6.30 -16.85
C LYS A 78 -11.30 -5.56 -15.99
N ARG A 79 -10.89 -4.46 -15.37
CA ARG A 79 -11.74 -3.60 -14.53
C ARG A 79 -11.77 -2.20 -15.09
N ASP A 80 -12.82 -1.45 -14.76
CA ASP A 80 -12.90 -0.05 -15.14
C ASP A 80 -11.81 0.77 -14.43
N PHE A 81 -11.38 1.85 -15.10
CA PHE A 81 -10.28 2.67 -14.60
C PHE A 81 -10.61 3.38 -13.28
N LYS A 82 -11.87 3.76 -13.07
CA LYS A 82 -12.29 4.50 -11.88
C LYS A 82 -12.14 3.63 -10.63
N SER A 83 -12.68 2.41 -10.65
CA SER A 83 -12.54 1.46 -9.55
C SER A 83 -11.08 1.13 -9.24
N VAL A 84 -10.26 0.91 -10.26
CA VAL A 84 -8.82 0.65 -10.06
C VAL A 84 -8.10 1.86 -9.48
N SER A 85 -8.44 3.07 -9.92
CA SER A 85 -7.88 4.31 -9.39
C SER A 85 -8.25 4.54 -7.93
N GLU A 86 -9.50 4.25 -7.55
CA GLU A 86 -9.96 4.32 -6.16
C GLU A 86 -9.25 3.31 -5.26
N ASP A 87 -9.12 2.06 -5.70
CA ASP A 87 -8.37 1.02 -4.99
C ASP A 87 -6.88 1.41 -4.83
N ILE A 88 -6.26 1.97 -5.87
CA ILE A 88 -4.87 2.46 -5.80
C ILE A 88 -4.72 3.60 -4.79
N LYS A 89 -5.62 4.59 -4.81
CA LYS A 89 -5.59 5.70 -3.84
C LYS A 89 -5.72 5.18 -2.42
N LEU A 90 -6.60 4.21 -2.19
CA LEU A 90 -6.73 3.58 -0.89
C LEU A 90 -5.42 2.91 -0.47
N LEU A 91 -4.87 2.04 -1.31
CA LEU A 91 -3.61 1.33 -1.04
C LEU A 91 -2.42 2.28 -0.83
N GLN A 92 -2.40 3.41 -1.55
CA GLN A 92 -1.40 4.47 -1.38
C GLN A 92 -1.57 5.19 -0.03
N ARG A 93 -2.80 5.46 0.43
CA ARG A 93 -3.04 6.01 1.78
C ARG A 93 -2.55 5.08 2.89
N PHE A 94 -2.60 3.77 2.67
CA PHE A 94 -2.01 2.77 3.57
C PHE A 94 -0.51 2.52 3.32
N GLY A 95 0.10 3.21 2.36
CA GLY A 95 1.52 3.10 2.04
C GLY A 95 1.92 1.75 1.42
N LEU A 96 0.98 0.96 0.89
CA LEU A 96 1.29 -0.30 0.22
C LEU A 96 1.78 -0.11 -1.21
N ILE A 97 1.39 1.01 -1.83
CA ILE A 97 1.70 1.36 -3.21
C ILE A 97 2.17 2.81 -3.29
N ASP A 98 3.13 3.07 -4.16
CA ASP A 98 3.54 4.41 -4.58
C ASP A 98 3.35 4.58 -6.09
N MET A 99 3.29 5.83 -6.53
CA MET A 99 3.17 6.20 -7.93
C MET A 99 4.43 6.95 -8.36
N ILE A 100 5.20 6.36 -9.26
CA ILE A 100 6.37 7.03 -9.85
C ILE A 100 5.93 7.73 -11.13
N SER A 101 6.33 8.99 -11.29
CA SER A 101 6.19 9.67 -12.58
C SER A 101 7.35 9.27 -13.49
N GLU A 102 7.04 8.56 -14.57
CA GLU A 102 7.98 8.28 -15.65
C GLU A 102 7.65 9.19 -16.84
N SER A 103 8.63 9.97 -17.28
CA SER A 103 8.52 10.81 -18.47
C SER A 103 9.27 10.16 -19.64
N THR A 104 8.57 9.86 -20.73
CA THR A 104 9.20 9.50 -22.01
C THR A 104 8.90 10.62 -23.00
N GLY A 105 9.90 11.46 -23.25
CA GLY A 105 9.74 12.68 -24.04
C GLY A 105 8.72 13.64 -23.39
N LYS A 106 7.71 14.06 -24.16
CA LYS A 106 6.64 14.97 -23.69
C LYS A 106 5.54 14.29 -22.86
N ARG A 107 5.51 12.96 -22.77
CA ARG A 107 4.44 12.22 -22.09
C ARG A 107 4.87 11.84 -20.67
N LYS A 108 4.10 12.27 -19.68
CA LYS A 108 4.21 11.81 -18.29
C LYS A 108 3.23 10.67 -18.04
N ARG A 109 3.70 9.59 -17.42
CA ARG A 109 2.89 8.44 -16.99
C ARG A 109 3.08 8.22 -15.50
N LEU A 110 2.01 7.81 -14.83
CA LEU A 110 2.04 7.43 -13.43
C LEU A 110 2.06 5.91 -13.34
N LYS A 111 3.20 5.38 -12.93
CA LYS A 111 3.45 3.95 -12.81
C LYS A 111 3.25 3.49 -11.36
N PRO A 112 2.36 2.54 -11.10
CA PRO A 112 2.17 2.00 -9.77
C PRO A 112 3.32 1.03 -9.44
N ILE A 113 3.88 1.16 -8.24
CA ILE A 113 4.88 0.26 -7.69
C ILE A 113 4.49 -0.18 -6.28
N LEU A 114 4.92 -1.38 -5.88
CA LEU A 114 4.79 -1.80 -4.50
C LEU A 114 5.82 -1.08 -3.64
N SER A 115 5.37 -0.55 -2.51
CA SER A 115 6.23 0.15 -1.55
C SER A 115 6.65 -0.72 -0.37
N VAL A 116 6.18 -1.98 -0.36
CA VAL A 116 6.35 -2.98 0.70
C VAL A 116 6.69 -4.34 0.10
N ASP A 117 7.52 -5.10 0.80
CA ASP A 117 7.84 -6.48 0.42
C ASP A 117 6.91 -7.49 1.13
N SER A 118 6.53 -7.20 2.37
CA SER A 118 5.61 -7.99 3.19
C SER A 118 4.62 -7.12 3.96
N LEU A 119 3.47 -7.70 4.29
CA LEU A 119 2.43 -7.13 5.13
C LEU A 119 2.12 -8.14 6.23
N HIS A 120 2.41 -7.81 7.48
CA HIS A 120 2.10 -8.66 8.64
C HIS A 120 0.89 -8.10 9.38
N VAL A 121 -0.08 -8.98 9.69
CA VAL A 121 -1.27 -8.66 10.47
C VAL A 121 -1.28 -9.61 11.67
N ASN A 122 -1.22 -9.04 12.88
CA ASN A 122 -1.18 -9.81 14.11
C ASN A 122 -2.47 -9.61 14.90
N PHE A 123 -3.10 -10.71 15.29
CA PHE A 123 -4.22 -10.71 16.24
C PHE A 123 -3.72 -11.30 17.55
N ARG A 124 -3.89 -10.57 18.65
CA ARG A 124 -3.71 -11.10 20.01
C ARG A 124 -5.12 -11.27 20.58
N LEU A 125 -5.43 -12.51 20.96
CA LEU A 125 -6.70 -12.92 21.54
C LEU A 125 -6.46 -13.30 23.00
#